data_AF-A0A7G6TST5-F1
#
_entry.id   AF-A0A7G6TST5-F1
#
_cell.length_a   1.000
_cell.length_b   1.000
_cell.length_c   1.000
_cell.angle_alpha   90.00
_cell.angle_beta   90.00
_cell.angle_gamma   90.00
#
_symmetry.space_group_name_H-M   'P 1'
#
loop_
_entity.id
_entity.type
_entity.pdbx_description
1 polymer ?
#
loop_
_entity_poly.entity_id
_entity_poly.type
_entity_poly.pdbx_seq_one_letter_code
_entity_poly.pdbx_strand_id
1 'polypeptide(L)'
;MIDKHRPHIRSLPPTSAVDQTIGAVLGEDDAGFFLDLQAVTATRFIEIAENEFLPDDNYFHMAFAHRKIVRLAPLLHSAHHLRPSGKISALTLINEVEY
;
A
#
# COMPACT_ATOMS: atom_id res chain seq x y z
N MET A 1 -10.24 43.17 37.32
CA MET A 1 -9.68 42.90 35.99
C MET A 1 -8.88 41.61 36.11
N ILE A 2 -9.42 40.48 35.62
CA ILE A 2 -8.75 39.18 35.64
C ILE A 2 -8.68 38.74 34.19
N ASP A 3 -7.47 38.80 33.64
CA ASP A 3 -7.15 38.31 32.30
C ASP A 3 -7.14 36.78 32.34
N LYS A 4 -8.08 36.16 31.62
CA LYS A 4 -8.20 34.70 31.53
C LYS A 4 -7.35 34.24 30.36
N HIS A 5 -6.08 33.92 30.62
CA HIS A 5 -5.25 33.18 29.67
C HIS A 5 -5.85 31.78 29.46
N ARG A 6 -6.56 31.62 28.33
CA ARG A 6 -6.89 30.32 27.75
C ARG A 6 -5.59 29.55 27.48
N PRO A 7 -5.48 28.27 27.86
CA PRO A 7 -4.43 27.43 27.30
C PRO A 7 -4.75 27.26 25.81
N HIS A 8 -3.92 27.83 24.95
CA HIS A 8 -3.85 27.43 23.55
C HIS A 8 -3.47 25.95 23.54
N ILE A 9 -4.47 25.08 23.34
CA ILE A 9 -4.24 23.70 22.94
C ILE A 9 -3.51 23.82 21.60
N ARG A 10 -2.18 23.62 21.63
CA ARG A 10 -1.40 23.38 20.42
C ARG A 10 -1.94 22.09 19.83
N SER A 11 -2.88 22.22 18.89
CA SER A 11 -3.21 21.14 17.98
C SER A 11 -1.94 20.83 17.20
N LEU A 12 -1.21 19.81 17.64
CA LEU A 12 -0.23 19.15 16.80
C LEU A 12 -0.95 18.81 15.49
N PRO A 13 -0.35 19.12 14.32
CA PRO A 13 -0.93 18.63 13.08
C PRO A 13 -1.13 17.13 13.24
N PRO A 14 -2.26 16.55 12.77
CA PRO A 14 -2.39 15.10 12.74
C PRO A 14 -1.13 14.61 12.03
N THR A 15 -0.25 13.95 12.78
CA THR A 15 0.83 13.22 12.15
C THR A 15 0.07 12.16 11.40
N SER A 16 -0.06 12.36 10.10
CA SER A 16 -0.59 11.35 9.20
C SER A 16 0.42 10.21 9.30
N ALA A 17 0.27 9.39 10.35
CA ALA A 17 0.84 8.07 10.38
C ALA A 17 0.22 7.46 9.14
N VAL A 18 1.01 7.43 8.06
CA VAL A 18 0.61 6.72 6.86
C VAL A 18 0.34 5.32 7.39
N ASP A 19 -0.93 4.94 7.42
CA ASP A 19 -1.39 3.65 7.90
C ASP A 19 -0.92 2.64 6.84
N GLN A 20 0.37 2.31 6.89
CA GLN A 20 1.02 1.42 5.93
C GLN A 20 0.69 -0.01 6.35
N THR A 21 -0.54 -0.40 6.02
CA THR A 21 -1.06 -1.76 6.19
C THR A 21 -0.24 -2.77 5.39
N ILE A 22 0.36 -2.30 4.29
CA ILE A 22 1.26 -3.06 3.42
C ILE A 22 2.51 -2.23 3.16
N GLY A 23 3.67 -2.80 3.49
CA GLY A 23 4.94 -2.36 2.93
C GLY A 23 5.08 -2.92 1.51
N ALA A 24 5.49 -2.08 0.56
CA ALA A 24 5.70 -2.48 -0.82
C ALA A 24 7.03 -1.95 -1.34
N VAL A 25 7.83 -2.84 -1.90
CA VAL A 25 9.13 -2.49 -2.52
C VAL A 25 9.12 -2.94 -3.96
N LEU A 26 9.39 -2.01 -4.88
CA LEU A 26 9.57 -2.32 -6.30
C LEU A 26 11.00 -2.87 -6.51
N GLY A 27 11.08 -4.09 -7.03
CA GLY A 27 12.31 -4.73 -7.46
C GLY A 27 12.33 -5.00 -8.96
N GLU A 28 13.50 -5.36 -9.46
CA GLU A 28 13.76 -5.72 -10.86
C GLU A 28 14.77 -6.87 -10.87
N ASP A 29 14.48 -7.92 -11.63
CA ASP A 29 15.38 -9.04 -11.89
C ASP A 29 15.36 -9.42 -13.38
N ASP A 30 16.03 -10.52 -13.75
CA ASP A 30 16.12 -10.98 -15.14
C ASP A 30 14.75 -11.31 -15.77
N ALA A 31 13.71 -11.54 -14.96
CA ALA A 31 12.34 -11.79 -15.42
C ALA A 31 11.49 -10.50 -15.49
N GLY A 32 12.05 -9.35 -15.12
CA GLY A 32 11.40 -8.04 -15.15
C GLY A 32 11.07 -7.49 -13.77
N PHE A 33 10.05 -6.64 -13.71
CA PHE A 33 9.67 -5.95 -12.48
C PHE A 33 8.81 -6.82 -11.56
N PHE A 34 8.94 -6.59 -10.26
CA PHE A 34 8.11 -7.23 -9.25
C PHE A 34 7.87 -6.32 -8.06
N LEU A 35 6.75 -6.54 -7.37
CA LEU A 35 6.45 -5.93 -6.09
C LEU A 35 6.66 -6.96 -4.99
N ASP A 36 7.53 -6.63 -4.04
CA ASP A 36 7.68 -7.35 -2.79
C ASP A 36 6.79 -6.72 -1.73
N LEU A 37 5.73 -7.43 -1.38
CA LEU A 37 4.67 -6.99 -0.49
C LEU A 37 4.82 -7.65 0.87
N GLN A 38 4.78 -6.85 1.93
CA GLN A 38 4.80 -7.30 3.31
C GLN A 38 3.62 -6.72 4.06
N ALA A 39 2.71 -7.58 4.51
CA ALA A 39 1.57 -7.15 5.32
C ALA A 39 2.01 -6.88 6.76
N VAL A 40 1.71 -5.68 7.27
CA VAL A 40 1.94 -5.30 8.67
C VAL A 40 0.73 -5.67 9.54
N THR A 41 -0.45 -5.80 8.95
CA THR A 41 -1.70 -6.27 9.57
C THR A 41 -2.44 -7.17 8.59
N ALA A 42 -3.41 -7.97 9.08
CA ALA A 42 -4.27 -8.74 8.19
C ALA A 42 -5.03 -7.77 7.26
N THR A 43 -4.82 -7.92 5.95
CA THR A 43 -5.25 -6.96 4.94
C THR A 43 -6.03 -7.67 3.85
N ARG A 44 -7.17 -7.10 3.47
CA ARG A 44 -8.07 -7.63 2.45
C ARG A 44 -8.12 -6.69 1.25
N PHE A 45 -8.53 -7.22 0.10
CA PHE A 45 -8.77 -6.45 -1.13
C PHE A 45 -7.56 -5.61 -1.53
N ILE A 46 -6.42 -6.28 -1.68
CA ILE A 46 -5.19 -5.67 -2.13
C ILE A 46 -5.29 -5.47 -3.63
N GLU A 47 -5.38 -4.22 -4.06
CA GLU A 47 -5.45 -3.83 -5.45
C GLU A 47 -4.15 -3.14 -5.86
N ILE A 48 -3.55 -3.61 -6.95
CA ILE A 48 -2.40 -2.99 -7.61
C ILE A 48 -2.93 -2.31 -8.88
N ALA A 49 -3.00 -0.98 -8.84
CA ALA A 49 -3.46 -0.14 -9.93
C ALA A 49 -2.25 0.41 -10.71
N GLU A 50 -1.89 -0.26 -11.79
CA GLU A 50 -0.83 0.11 -12.73
C GLU A 50 -1.44 0.20 -14.15
N ASN A 51 -1.03 1.20 -14.94
CA ASN A 51 -1.58 1.49 -16.27
C ASN A 51 -0.83 0.83 -17.42
N GLU A 52 0.48 0.60 -17.26
CA GLU A 52 1.44 0.11 -18.26
C GLU A 52 1.93 -1.31 -17.94
N PHE A 53 1.65 -1.80 -16.73
CA PHE A 53 2.02 -3.13 -16.29
C PHE A 53 0.82 -3.90 -15.73
N LEU A 54 0.71 -5.17 -16.10
CA LEU A 54 -0.29 -6.08 -15.56
C LEU A 54 0.33 -6.89 -14.42
N PRO A 55 -0.22 -6.83 -13.20
CA PRO A 55 0.18 -7.74 -12.14
C PRO A 55 -0.28 -9.17 -12.44
N ASP A 56 0.56 -10.17 -12.12
CA ASP A 56 0.22 -11.58 -12.25
C ASP A 56 -0.85 -12.04 -11.24
N ASP A 57 -1.01 -11.31 -10.14
CA ASP A 57 -2.06 -11.48 -9.16
C ASP A 57 -2.56 -10.13 -8.62
N ASN A 58 -3.88 -9.97 -8.50
CA ASN A 58 -4.53 -8.74 -8.08
C ASN A 58 -5.82 -9.06 -7.30
N TYR A 59 -6.31 -8.12 -6.49
CA TYR A 59 -7.51 -8.27 -5.65
C TYR A 59 -7.46 -9.44 -4.64
N PHE A 60 -6.31 -9.66 -4.00
CA PHE A 60 -6.12 -10.76 -3.05
C PHE A 60 -6.13 -10.30 -1.58
N HIS A 61 -6.00 -11.26 -0.67
CA HIS A 61 -5.89 -11.02 0.78
C HIS A 61 -4.51 -11.48 1.29
N MET A 62 -3.99 -10.83 2.33
CA MET A 62 -2.77 -11.23 3.02
C MET A 62 -3.02 -11.30 4.53
N ALA A 63 -2.56 -12.40 5.14
CA ALA A 63 -2.54 -12.53 6.59
C ALA A 63 -1.47 -11.61 7.21
N PHE A 64 -1.56 -11.38 8.52
CA PHE A 64 -0.55 -10.66 9.27
C PHE A 64 0.85 -11.26 9.06
N ALA A 65 1.86 -10.39 8.90
CA ALA A 65 3.26 -10.74 8.68
C ALA A 65 3.53 -11.61 7.43
N HIS A 66 2.53 -11.80 6.56
CA HIS A 66 2.72 -12.54 5.32
C HIS A 66 3.50 -11.70 4.30
N ARG A 67 4.36 -12.37 3.53
CA ARG A 67 5.12 -11.79 2.42
C ARG A 67 4.67 -12.40 1.10
N LYS A 68 4.57 -11.59 0.05
CA LYS A 68 4.18 -12.05 -1.29
C LYS A 68 4.92 -11.28 -2.37
N ILE A 69 5.35 -11.98 -3.40
CA ILE A 69 5.87 -11.37 -4.63
C ILE A 69 4.75 -11.34 -5.67
N VAL A 70 4.54 -10.19 -6.29
CA VAL A 70 3.65 -10.02 -7.45
C VAL A 70 4.50 -9.58 -8.65
N ARG A 71 4.45 -10.31 -9.75
CA ARG A 71 5.19 -9.97 -10.98
C ARG A 71 4.41 -8.97 -11.81
N LEU A 72 5.12 -8.03 -12.42
CA LEU A 72 4.55 -6.98 -13.25
C LEU A 72 4.99 -7.18 -14.71
N ALA A 73 4.06 -7.64 -15.55
CA ALA A 73 4.32 -7.84 -16.97
C ALA A 73 3.96 -6.55 -17.76
N PRO A 74 4.83 -6.04 -18.64
CA PRO A 74 4.48 -4.88 -19.47
C PRO A 74 3.32 -5.21 -20.41
N LEU A 75 2.45 -4.23 -20.67
CA LEU A 75 1.42 -4.39 -21.71
C LEU A 75 2.06 -4.40 -23.10
N LEU A 76 1.38 -5.01 -24.08
CA LEU A 76 1.87 -5.25 -25.47
C LEU A 76 2.38 -4.00 -26.22
N HIS A 77 2.21 -2.79 -25.69
CA HIS A 77 2.63 -1.52 -26.29
C HIS A 77 3.41 -0.61 -25.33
N SER A 78 3.75 -1.09 -24.14
CA SER A 78 4.49 -0.29 -23.17
C SER A 78 5.93 -0.11 -23.62
N ALA A 79 6.41 1.12 -23.58
CA ALA A 79 7.76 1.42 -24.03
C ALA A 79 8.80 0.75 -23.10
N HIS A 80 9.85 0.18 -23.68
CA HIS A 80 10.89 -0.56 -22.96
C HIS A 80 11.62 0.21 -21.84
N HIS A 81 11.48 1.54 -21.79
CA HIS A 81 12.09 2.40 -20.78
C HIS A 81 11.13 2.77 -19.63
N LEU A 82 9.87 2.32 -19.68
CA LEU A 82 8.91 2.60 -18.64
C LEU A 82 9.21 1.76 -17.41
N ARG A 83 9.06 2.38 -16.25
CA ARG A 83 9.17 1.74 -14.94
C ARG A 83 7.79 1.76 -14.28
N PRO A 84 7.37 0.70 -13.58
CA PRO A 84 6.12 0.69 -12.86
C PRO A 84 6.04 1.86 -11.86
N SER A 85 4.90 2.55 -11.87
CA SER A 85 4.68 3.76 -11.06
C SER A 85 3.27 3.85 -10.46
N GLY A 86 2.51 2.76 -10.56
CA GLY A 86 1.15 2.64 -10.05
C GLY A 86 0.98 2.78 -8.53
N LYS A 87 -0.25 2.57 -8.08
CA LYS A 87 -0.64 2.65 -6.66
C LYS A 87 -1.06 1.28 -6.15
N ILE A 88 -0.87 1.08 -4.84
CA ILE A 88 -1.38 -0.08 -4.12
C ILE A 88 -2.43 0.40 -3.14
N SER A 89 -3.63 -0.14 -3.23
CA SER A 89 -4.75 0.11 -2.35
C SER A 89 -5.04 -1.14 -1.52
N ALA A 90 -5.40 -0.97 -0.25
CA ALA A 90 -5.67 -2.09 0.64
C ALA A 90 -6.69 -1.72 1.71
N LEU A 91 -7.50 -2.69 2.14
CA LEU A 91 -8.45 -2.54 3.24
C LEU A 91 -8.00 -3.35 4.45
N THR A 92 -7.75 -2.66 5.57
CA THR A 92 -7.40 -3.31 6.83
C THR A 92 -8.61 -3.99 7.46
N LEU A 93 -8.42 -5.18 8.04
CA LEU A 93 -9.38 -5.73 9.00
C LEU A 93 -9.23 -4.97 10.32
N ILE A 94 -10.06 -3.95 10.51
CA ILE A 94 -10.31 -3.38 11.84
C ILE A 94 -11.59 -4.06 12.32
N ASN A 95 -11.44 -5.05 13.21
CA ASN A 95 -12.47 -5.90 13.80
C ASN A 95 -12.78 -7.21 13.06
N GLU A 96 -12.51 -8.31 13.75
CA GLU A 96 -13.20 -9.57 13.57
C GLU A 96 -14.69 -9.32 13.80
N VAL A 97 -15.50 -9.34 12.74
CA VAL A 97 -16.94 -9.44 12.89
C VAL A 97 -17.22 -10.90 13.26
N GLU A 98 -17.43 -11.15 14.54
CA GLU A 98 -18.01 -12.41 15.01
C GLU A 98 -19.41 -12.57 14.41
N TYR A 99 -19.69 -13.74 13.85
CA TYR A 99 -21.04 -14.19 13.45
C TYR A 99 -21.52 -15.26 14.42
#